data_AF-A0A2H5VJ94-F1
#
_entry.id   AF-A0A2H5VJ94-F1
#
_cell.length_a   1.000
_cell.length_b   1.000
_cell.length_c   1.000
_cell.angle_alpha   90.00
_cell.angle_beta   90.00
_cell.angle_gamma   90.00
#
_symmetry.space_group_name_H-M   'P 1'
#
loop_
_entity.id
_entity.type
_entity.pdbx_description
1 polymer ?
#
loop_
_entity_poly.entity_id
_entity_poly.type
_entity_poly.pdbx_seq_one_letter_code
_entity_poly.pdbx_strand_id
1 'polypeptide(L)'
;MASEPSKPLEELIRELPQEFREEVRDFIEFLLMKRRERARPSGKFKMTWAGGLREYRDTFTSTGLQQKAMEWWVQGIRDEVSR
;
A
#
# COMPACT_ATOMS: atom_id res chain seq x y z
N MET A 1 33.67 14.91 10.36
CA MET A 1 32.53 15.25 11.23
C MET A 1 32.29 14.07 12.16
N ALA A 2 32.86 14.12 13.36
CA ALA A 2 32.69 13.05 14.34
C ALA A 2 31.23 13.04 14.80
N SER A 3 30.60 11.86 14.79
CA SER A 3 29.31 11.64 15.44
C SER A 3 29.45 12.05 16.90
N GLU A 4 28.68 13.05 17.33
CA GLU A 4 28.53 13.34 18.75
C GLU A 4 28.06 12.07 19.47
N PRO A 5 28.43 11.85 20.75
CA PRO A 5 27.86 10.78 21.54
C PRO A 5 26.37 11.09 21.71
N SER A 6 25.56 10.51 20.83
CA SER A 6 24.11 10.53 20.95
C SER A 6 23.77 9.93 22.31
N LYS A 7 23.02 10.66 23.13
CA LYS A 7 22.48 10.16 24.40
C LYS A 7 21.84 8.77 24.15
N PRO A 8 21.92 7.84 25.11
CA PRO A 8 21.26 6.53 24.96
C PRO A 8 19.78 6.74 24.62
N LEU A 9 19.24 5.87 23.77
CA LEU A 9 17.88 5.97 23.24
C LEU A 9 16.85 6.08 24.39
N GLU A 10 17.10 5.39 25.48
CA GLU A 10 16.28 5.39 26.69
C GLU A 10 16.19 6.78 27.34
N GLU A 11 17.25 7.59 27.28
CA GLU A 11 17.24 8.98 27.78
C GLU A 11 16.45 9.89 26.86
N LEU A 12 16.58 9.73 25.55
CA LEU A 12 15.82 10.51 24.57
C LEU A 12 14.30 10.24 24.69
N ILE A 13 13.92 8.97 24.93
CA ILE A 13 12.52 8.59 25.16
C ILE A 13 11.97 9.18 26.47
N ARG A 14 12.80 9.34 27.49
CA ARG A 14 12.40 9.96 28.77
C ARG A 14 12.18 11.46 28.63
N GLU A 15 13.02 12.15 27.85
CA GLU A 15 12.92 13.59 27.57
C GLU A 15 11.74 13.94 26.65
N LEU A 16 11.18 12.97 25.92
CA LEU A 16 10.06 13.20 25.00
C LEU A 16 8.76 13.56 25.75
N PRO A 17 8.05 14.61 25.29
CA PRO A 17 6.68 14.91 25.68
C PRO A 17 5.74 13.71 25.48
N GLN A 18 4.74 13.56 26.34
CA GLN A 18 3.84 12.40 26.37
C GLN A 18 3.13 12.16 25.02
N GLU A 19 2.83 13.23 24.28
CA GLU A 19 2.22 13.19 22.94
C GLU A 19 3.05 12.42 21.90
N PHE A 20 4.39 12.47 21.99
CA PHE A 20 5.28 11.81 21.04
C PHE A 20 5.70 10.40 21.48
N ARG A 21 5.40 10.01 22.72
CA ARG A 21 5.77 8.67 23.22
C ARG A 21 5.02 7.56 22.52
N GLU A 22 3.74 7.79 22.17
CA GLU A 22 2.94 6.84 21.39
C GLU A 22 3.49 6.70 19.97
N GLU A 23 3.83 7.80 19.30
CA GLU A 23 4.41 7.75 17.94
C GLU A 23 5.76 7.02 17.93
N VAL A 24 6.61 7.26 18.93
CA VAL A 24 7.88 6.54 19.07
C VAL A 24 7.65 5.04 19.33
N ARG A 25 6.66 4.69 20.15
CA ARG A 25 6.29 3.30 20.36
C ARG A 25 5.85 2.63 19.07
N ASP A 26 4.93 3.25 18.33
CA ASP A 26 4.45 2.75 17.05
C ASP A 26 5.61 2.55 16.06
N PHE A 27 6.54 3.50 16.03
CA PHE A 27 7.71 3.39 15.17
C PHE A 27 8.64 2.24 15.57
N ILE A 28 8.88 2.04 16.87
CA ILE A 28 9.68 0.91 17.37
C ILE A 28 9.01 -0.42 17.03
N GLU A 29 7.69 -0.54 17.24
CA GLU A 29 6.90 -1.73 16.89
C GLU A 29 6.98 -2.01 15.38
N PHE A 30 6.86 -0.97 14.54
CA PHE A 30 7.04 -1.06 13.09
C PHE A 30 8.43 -1.56 12.71
N LEU A 31 9.50 -1.03 13.32
CA LEU A 31 10.86 -1.46 13.02
C LEU A 31 11.09 -2.94 13.39
N LEU A 32 10.54 -3.39 14.52
CA LEU A 32 10.59 -4.79 14.95
C LEU A 32 9.83 -5.71 13.98
N MET A 33 8.65 -5.31 13.54
CA MET A 33 7.88 -6.01 12.50
C MET A 33 8.67 -6.10 11.20
N LYS A 34 9.18 -4.96 10.70
CA LYS A 34 9.96 -4.86 9.46
C LYS A 34 11.22 -5.72 9.49
N ARG A 35 11.89 -5.84 10.64
CA ARG A 35 13.04 -6.76 10.81
C ARG A 35 12.61 -8.21 10.60
N ARG A 36 11.47 -8.63 11.15
CA ARG A 36 10.92 -9.98 10.97
C ARG A 36 10.51 -10.24 9.52
N GLU A 37 9.93 -9.25 8.86
CA GLU A 37 9.56 -9.34 7.44
C GLU A 37 10.77 -9.42 6.52
N ARG A 38 11.82 -8.62 6.76
CA ARG A 38 13.08 -8.69 6.00
C ARG A 38 13.82 -10.02 6.23
N ALA A 39 13.66 -10.64 7.40
CA ALA A 39 14.24 -11.95 7.69
C ALA A 39 13.50 -13.09 6.97
N ARG A 40 12.26 -12.87 6.53
CA ARG A 40 11.59 -13.79 5.61
C ARG A 40 12.09 -13.47 4.20
N PRO A 41 12.54 -14.46 3.41
CA PRO A 41 12.73 -14.23 1.99
C PRO A 41 11.39 -13.74 1.46
N SER A 42 11.32 -12.48 1.02
CA SER A 42 10.14 -12.01 0.31
C SER A 42 10.06 -12.88 -0.95
N GLY A 43 9.11 -13.81 -0.96
CA GLY A 43 8.86 -14.61 -2.16
C GLY A 43 8.71 -13.62 -3.32
N LYS A 44 9.41 -13.89 -4.43
CA LYS A 44 9.35 -13.02 -5.62
C LYS A 44 7.89 -12.64 -5.89
N PHE A 45 7.62 -11.35 -6.13
CA PHE A 45 6.28 -10.87 -6.44
C PHE A 45 5.72 -11.71 -7.60
N LYS A 46 4.69 -12.50 -7.32
CA LYS A 46 4.31 -13.60 -8.21
C LYS A 46 3.62 -13.14 -9.50
N MET A 47 3.20 -11.87 -9.58
CA MET A 47 2.50 -11.27 -10.74
C MET A 47 1.45 -12.21 -11.36
N THR A 48 0.71 -12.96 -10.54
CA THR A 48 -0.19 -14.02 -11.03
C THR A 48 -1.36 -13.48 -11.86
N TRP A 49 -1.65 -12.19 -11.72
CA TRP A 49 -2.63 -11.46 -12.51
C TRP A 49 -2.09 -11.02 -13.89
N ALA A 50 -0.77 -10.94 -14.06
CA ALA A 50 -0.17 -10.46 -15.30
C ALA A 50 -0.46 -11.46 -16.44
N GLY A 51 -1.09 -10.95 -17.51
CA GLY A 51 -1.48 -11.78 -18.64
C GLY A 51 -2.78 -12.58 -18.46
N GLY A 52 -3.52 -12.40 -17.36
CA GLY A 52 -4.78 -13.11 -17.11
C GLY A 52 -5.88 -12.87 -18.15
N LEU A 53 -5.79 -11.80 -18.95
CA LEU A 53 -6.74 -11.48 -20.03
C LEU A 53 -6.14 -11.66 -21.43
N ARG A 54 -5.05 -12.43 -21.57
CA ARG A 54 -4.34 -12.57 -22.85
C ARG A 54 -5.22 -13.14 -23.96
N GLU A 55 -6.14 -14.03 -23.64
CA GLU A 55 -7.10 -14.64 -24.58
C GLU A 55 -8.06 -13.63 -25.22
N TYR A 56 -8.26 -12.49 -24.59
CA TYR A 56 -9.17 -11.43 -25.06
C TYR A 56 -8.48 -10.34 -25.89
N ARG A 57 -7.16 -10.43 -26.07
CA ARG A 57 -6.34 -9.39 -26.70
C ARG A 57 -6.79 -9.06 -28.13
N ASP A 58 -7.19 -10.07 -28.90
CA ASP A 58 -7.60 -9.89 -30.30
C ASP A 58 -9.11 -9.61 -30.44
N THR A 59 -9.88 -9.84 -29.38
CA THR A 59 -11.34 -9.64 -29.33
C THR A 59 -11.70 -8.24 -28.84
N PHE A 60 -10.90 -7.65 -27.96
CA PHE A 60 -11.18 -6.36 -27.34
C PHE A 60 -9.99 -5.41 -27.45
N THR A 61 -10.28 -4.20 -27.90
CA THR A 61 -9.34 -3.07 -27.86
C THR A 61 -9.53 -2.27 -26.59
N SER A 62 -8.49 -1.59 -26.12
CA SER A 62 -8.56 -0.71 -24.94
C SER A 62 -9.67 0.34 -25.08
N THR A 63 -9.81 0.93 -26.27
CA THR A 63 -10.86 1.90 -26.58
C THR A 63 -12.27 1.28 -26.54
N GLY A 64 -12.42 0.05 -27.05
CA GLY A 64 -13.71 -0.66 -27.00
C GLY A 64 -14.14 -0.97 -25.57
N LEU A 65 -13.21 -1.36 -24.71
CA LEU A 65 -13.48 -1.57 -23.28
C LEU A 65 -13.83 -0.27 -22.57
N GLN A 66 -13.15 0.84 -22.89
CA GLN A 66 -13.46 2.16 -22.33
C GLN A 66 -14.88 2.61 -22.70
N GLN A 67 -15.29 2.43 -23.96
CA GLN A 67 -16.64 2.76 -24.41
C GLN A 67 -17.70 1.94 -23.67
N LYS A 68 -17.50 0.62 -23.56
CA LYS A 68 -18.40 -0.25 -22.78
C LYS A 68 -18.49 0.14 -21.31
N ALA A 69 -17.37 0.53 -20.71
CA ALA A 69 -17.36 1.01 -19.34
C ALA A 69 -18.25 2.25 -19.20
N MET A 70 -18.12 3.25 -20.08
CA MET A 70 -18.98 4.44 -20.05
C MET A 70 -20.46 4.09 -20.19
N GLU A 71 -20.80 3.16 -21.09
CA GLU A 71 -22.17 2.70 -21.27
C GLU A 71 -22.74 2.05 -20.01
N TRP A 72 -21.98 1.17 -19.35
CA TRP A 72 -22.39 0.53 -18.10
C TRP A 72 -22.57 1.53 -16.96
N TRP A 73 -21.70 2.54 -16.88
CA TRP A 73 -21.82 3.61 -15.90
C TRP A 73 -23.11 4.42 -16.10
N VAL A 74 -23.41 4.81 -17.34
CA VAL A 74 -24.65 5.55 -17.66
C VAL A 74 -25.89 4.69 -17.42
N GLN A 75 -25.82 3.38 -17.71
CA GLN A 75 -26.90 2.43 -17.40
C GLN A 75 -27.13 2.32 -15.89
N GLY A 76 -26.06 2.12 -15.10
CA GLY A 76 -26.17 2.05 -13.64
C GLY A 76 -26.77 3.32 -13.02
N ILE A 77 -26.38 4.51 -13.51
CA ILE A 77 -26.97 5.79 -13.07
C ILE A 77 -28.45 5.86 -13.44
N ARG A 78 -28.83 5.44 -14.65
CA ARG A 78 -30.22 5.45 -15.09
C ARG A 78 -31.08 4.50 -14.24
N ASP A 79 -30.56 3.34 -13.90
CA ASP A 79 -31.25 2.34 -13.09
C ASP A 79 -31.45 2.82 -11.64
N GLU A 80 -30.48 3.55 -11.08
CA GLU A 80 -30.56 4.17 -9.75
C GLU A 80 -31.58 5.31 -9.69
N VAL A 81 -31.64 6.15 -10.74
CA VAL A 81 -32.60 7.27 -10.84
C VAL A 81 -34.02 6.79 -11.13
N SER A 82 -34.19 5.59 -11.70
CA SER A 82 -35.50 4.99 -12.00
C SER A 82 -36.10 4.21 -10.82
N ARG A 83 -35.42 4.20 -9.66
CA ARG A 83 -35.79 3.48 -8.45
C ARG A 83 -36.36 4.42 -7.39
#